data_AF-A0A103QR79-F1
#
_entry.id   AF-A0A103QR79-F1
#
_cell.length_a   1.000
_cell.length_b   1.000
_cell.length_c   1.000
_cell.angle_alpha   90.00
_cell.angle_beta   90.00
_cell.angle_gamma   90.00
#
_symmetry.space_group_name_H-M   'P 1'
#
loop_
_entity.id
_entity.type
_entity.pdbx_description
1 polymer ?
#
loop_
_entity_poly.entity_id
_entity_poly.type
_entity_poly.pdbx_seq_one_letter_code
_entity_poly.pdbx_strand_id
1 'polypeptide(L)'
;MTDLVESSTWTPGIRQFETSDPVEGGPDGIDNVPLRQLANRTRFLKDRQDAHEGAVDPYPQYATKADLAQKVAALVDQSPEALNTLRELANALGNDPSFATTMTNALAQKAPIESPVFTGVPKGTTAAQFDSSTRLATTAFVQRSLGNFQAIASVSSAVMLTAADAGKAFTLNTGASVTLPLFSSVQQGASFLFINAGPTTTISRQGTDLIFGPSAAQNGSLVSNATAVTLQTGDWCVVTAMVAWEVTAGSPLLTLNNGAFGAVLLTNGYQKLPSGLIIQWGTLACGAATSGSITYPIAFTTTALCMQICSYNDSHGTNEIAWLTTSASIKTTLTFGAANTNSASSVRWMAIGY
;
A
#
# COMPACT_ATOMS: atom_id res chain seq x y z
N MET A 1 -7.29 -55.01 -104.80
CA MET A 1 -6.78 -53.66 -104.46
C MET A 1 -5.65 -53.90 -103.48
N THR A 2 -4.42 -53.51 -103.79
CA THR A 2 -3.24 -53.72 -102.94
C THR A 2 -3.05 -52.52 -102.03
N ASP A 3 -2.90 -52.75 -100.73
CA ASP A 3 -2.65 -51.69 -99.74
C ASP A 3 -1.27 -51.05 -99.94
N LEU A 4 -1.12 -49.82 -99.45
CA LEU A 4 0.14 -49.11 -99.44
C LEU A 4 1.10 -49.80 -98.45
N VAL A 5 2.31 -50.14 -98.89
CA VAL A 5 3.33 -50.76 -98.02
C VAL A 5 3.97 -49.69 -97.15
N GLU A 6 3.73 -49.77 -95.84
CA GLU A 6 4.35 -48.89 -94.84
C GLU A 6 5.73 -49.40 -94.42
N SER A 7 6.65 -48.49 -94.17
CA SER A 7 7.98 -48.77 -93.62
C SER A 7 8.31 -47.80 -92.49
N SER A 8 9.05 -48.27 -91.48
CA SER A 8 9.46 -47.47 -90.32
C SER A 8 10.60 -46.52 -90.67
N THR A 9 10.34 -45.53 -91.53
CA THR A 9 11.32 -44.55 -91.99
C THR A 9 10.81 -43.13 -91.81
N TRP A 10 11.61 -42.28 -91.16
CA TRP A 10 11.31 -40.85 -91.05
C TRP A 10 11.87 -40.09 -92.25
N THR A 11 11.02 -39.79 -93.23
CA THR A 11 11.41 -38.93 -94.36
C THR A 11 11.31 -37.46 -93.97
N PRO A 12 12.34 -36.61 -94.15
CA PRO A 12 12.23 -35.16 -93.95
C PRO A 12 11.32 -34.51 -95.01
N GLY A 13 10.43 -33.61 -94.60
CA GLY A 13 9.35 -33.07 -95.46
C GLY A 13 8.27 -34.10 -95.91
N ILE A 14 7.16 -33.60 -96.45
CA ILE A 14 6.21 -34.38 -97.26
C ILE A 14 6.20 -33.71 -98.63
N ARG A 15 6.39 -34.48 -99.70
CA ARG A 15 6.37 -33.96 -101.07
C ARG A 15 5.00 -33.38 -101.35
N GLN A 16 4.96 -32.16 -101.87
CA GLN A 16 3.75 -31.56 -102.41
C GLN A 16 3.58 -31.98 -103.88
N PHE A 17 2.34 -32.05 -104.35
CA PHE A 17 2.10 -32.19 -105.78
C PHE A 17 2.48 -30.91 -106.51
N GLU A 18 3.24 -31.06 -107.59
CA GLU A 18 3.56 -29.95 -108.48
C GLU A 18 2.62 -29.97 -109.69
N THR A 19 2.32 -28.81 -110.26
CA THR A 19 1.41 -28.70 -111.41
C THR A 19 1.93 -29.39 -112.68
N SER A 20 3.22 -29.74 -112.72
CA SER A 20 3.86 -30.47 -113.81
C SER A 20 3.88 -31.99 -113.62
N ASP A 21 3.42 -32.51 -112.48
CA ASP A 21 3.48 -33.95 -112.19
C ASP A 21 2.43 -34.72 -113.02
N PRO A 22 2.81 -35.83 -113.69
CA PRO A 22 1.84 -36.70 -114.35
C PRO A 22 1.00 -37.46 -113.30
N VAL A 23 -0.30 -37.66 -113.57
CA VAL A 23 -1.17 -38.48 -112.70
C VAL A 23 -0.80 -39.94 -112.91
N GLU A 24 0.09 -40.46 -112.06
CA GLU A 24 0.62 -41.80 -112.13
C GLU A 24 0.40 -42.53 -110.81
N GLY A 25 -0.52 -43.51 -110.84
CA GLY A 25 -0.77 -44.42 -109.74
C GLY A 25 0.19 -45.61 -109.72
N GLY A 26 -0.01 -46.53 -108.78
CA GLY A 26 0.86 -47.69 -108.56
C GLY A 26 1.88 -47.48 -107.44
N PRO A 27 2.65 -48.52 -107.07
CA PRO A 27 3.51 -48.52 -105.88
C PRO A 27 4.54 -47.40 -105.87
N ASP A 28 5.12 -47.09 -107.02
CA ASP A 28 6.13 -46.02 -107.20
C ASP A 28 5.59 -44.79 -107.94
N GLY A 29 4.28 -44.80 -108.23
CA GLY A 29 3.60 -43.68 -108.88
C GLY A 29 3.66 -42.42 -108.04
N ILE A 30 3.82 -41.27 -108.71
CA ILE A 30 4.06 -39.98 -108.06
C ILE A 30 2.88 -39.55 -107.18
N ASP A 31 1.67 -40.03 -107.49
CA ASP A 31 0.43 -39.82 -106.74
C ASP A 31 0.46 -40.41 -105.32
N ASN A 32 1.22 -41.49 -105.12
CA ASN A 32 1.29 -42.19 -103.84
C ASN A 32 2.47 -41.76 -102.97
N VAL A 33 3.38 -40.93 -103.48
CA VAL A 33 4.58 -40.50 -102.75
C VAL A 33 4.24 -39.71 -101.47
N PRO A 34 3.36 -38.69 -101.49
CA PRO A 34 3.04 -37.93 -100.29
C PRO A 34 2.33 -38.78 -99.23
N LEU A 35 1.39 -39.62 -99.65
CA LEU A 35 0.69 -40.56 -98.75
C LEU A 35 1.66 -41.56 -98.13
N ARG A 36 2.60 -42.11 -98.91
CA ARG A 36 3.61 -43.04 -98.42
C ARG A 36 4.54 -42.41 -97.39
N GLN A 37 4.99 -41.18 -97.62
CA GLN A 37 5.82 -40.46 -96.67
C GLN A 37 5.08 -40.19 -95.35
N LEU A 38 3.79 -39.84 -95.41
CA LEU A 38 2.99 -39.65 -94.20
C LEU A 38 2.76 -40.97 -93.45
N ALA A 39 2.39 -42.04 -94.16
CA ALA A 39 2.16 -43.35 -93.56
C ALA A 39 3.43 -43.90 -92.88
N ASN A 40 4.59 -43.78 -93.54
CA ASN A 40 5.89 -44.21 -92.98
C ASN A 40 6.29 -43.43 -91.72
N ARG A 41 6.01 -42.11 -91.67
CA ARG A 41 6.25 -41.30 -90.48
C ARG A 41 5.36 -41.71 -89.31
N THR A 42 4.07 -41.94 -89.58
CA THR A 42 3.13 -42.41 -88.58
C THR A 42 3.57 -43.75 -88.02
N ARG A 43 4.01 -44.68 -88.89
CA ARG A 43 4.58 -45.96 -88.50
C ARG A 43 5.84 -45.80 -87.65
N PHE A 44 6.77 -44.94 -88.06
CA PHE A 44 7.99 -44.66 -87.31
C PHE A 44 7.75 -44.08 -85.91
N LEU A 45 6.81 -43.13 -85.79
CA LEU A 45 6.42 -42.56 -84.49
C LEU A 45 5.71 -43.61 -83.63
N LYS A 46 4.86 -44.45 -84.23
CA LYS A 46 4.20 -45.55 -83.53
C LYS A 46 5.22 -46.56 -83.00
N ASP A 47 6.16 -47.01 -83.82
CA ASP A 47 7.21 -47.93 -83.39
C ASP A 47 8.09 -47.32 -82.29
N ARG A 48 8.38 -46.01 -82.34
CA ARG A 48 9.10 -45.32 -81.27
C ARG A 48 8.29 -45.15 -79.98
N GLN A 49 7.00 -44.86 -80.09
CA GLN A 49 6.13 -44.76 -78.94
C GLN A 49 5.95 -46.13 -78.27
N ASP A 50 5.78 -47.19 -79.06
CA ASP A 50 5.70 -48.56 -78.56
C ASP A 50 7.01 -49.00 -77.89
N ALA A 51 8.16 -48.60 -78.46
CA ALA A 51 9.46 -48.82 -77.84
C ALA A 51 9.64 -48.02 -76.54
N HIS A 52 9.05 -46.83 -76.41
CA HIS A 52 9.10 -46.02 -75.19
C HIS A 52 8.12 -46.52 -74.11
N GLU A 53 6.91 -46.94 -74.48
CA GLU A 53 5.94 -47.57 -73.57
C GLU A 53 6.46 -48.89 -73.00
N GLY A 54 7.30 -49.62 -73.77
CA GLY A 54 7.99 -50.83 -73.31
C GLY A 54 9.36 -50.61 -72.67
N ALA A 55 9.88 -49.37 -72.64
CA ALA A 55 11.22 -49.10 -72.09
C ALA A 55 11.20 -49.12 -70.56
N VAL A 56 11.99 -50.02 -69.96
CA VAL A 56 12.28 -50.03 -68.53
C VAL A 56 13.16 -48.81 -68.20
N ASP A 57 12.89 -48.13 -67.07
CA ASP A 57 13.61 -46.94 -66.62
C ASP A 57 15.16 -47.13 -66.75
N PRO A 58 15.86 -46.29 -67.52
CA PRO A 58 17.29 -46.43 -67.78
C PRO A 58 18.17 -46.20 -66.53
N TYR A 59 17.59 -45.80 -65.39
CA TYR A 59 18.30 -45.67 -64.12
C TYR A 59 17.73 -46.57 -63.02
N PRO A 60 17.87 -47.91 -63.13
CA PRO A 60 17.33 -48.90 -62.17
C PRO A 60 17.93 -48.81 -60.76
N GLN A 61 18.93 -47.94 -60.57
CA GLN A 61 19.56 -47.63 -59.31
C GLN A 61 18.78 -46.61 -58.46
N TYR A 62 17.80 -45.90 -59.03
CA TYR A 62 16.91 -45.01 -58.28
C TYR A 62 15.58 -45.72 -58.00
N ALA A 63 15.13 -45.69 -56.74
CA ALA A 63 13.84 -46.25 -56.38
C ALA A 63 12.71 -45.52 -57.11
N THR A 64 11.77 -46.25 -57.70
CA THR A 64 10.60 -45.63 -58.33
C THR A 64 9.69 -45.03 -57.27
N LYS A 65 8.81 -44.08 -57.66
CA LYS A 65 7.80 -43.52 -56.73
C LYS A 65 6.90 -44.60 -56.13
N ALA A 66 6.62 -45.67 -56.89
CA ALA A 66 5.85 -46.81 -56.43
C ALA A 66 6.62 -47.64 -55.39
N ASP A 67 7.91 -47.91 -55.63
CA ASP A 67 8.76 -48.62 -54.68
C ASP A 67 8.91 -47.85 -53.36
N LEU A 68 9.05 -46.53 -53.44
CA LEU A 68 9.10 -45.63 -52.29
C LEU A 68 7.77 -45.69 -51.51
N ALA A 69 6.63 -45.59 -52.18
CA ALA A 69 5.32 -45.68 -51.54
C ALA A 69 5.10 -47.04 -50.88
N GLN A 70 5.49 -48.13 -51.54
CA GLN A 70 5.37 -49.49 -51.02
C GLN A 70 6.27 -49.71 -49.81
N LYS A 71 7.50 -49.19 -49.82
CA LYS A 71 8.40 -49.27 -48.66
C LYS A 71 7.89 -48.43 -47.48
N VAL A 72 7.29 -47.27 -47.73
CA VAL A 72 6.64 -46.47 -46.66
C VAL A 72 5.43 -47.19 -46.09
N ALA A 73 4.58 -47.77 -46.93
CA ALA A 73 3.43 -48.57 -46.49
C ALA A 73 3.87 -49.76 -45.63
N ALA A 74 4.87 -50.52 -46.08
CA ALA A 74 5.41 -51.65 -45.33
C ALA A 74 5.99 -51.23 -43.97
N LEU A 75 6.61 -50.06 -43.88
CA LEU A 75 7.12 -49.52 -42.62
C LEU A 75 5.99 -49.10 -41.66
N VAL A 76 4.89 -48.55 -42.19
CA VAL A 76 3.70 -48.18 -41.42
C VAL A 76 2.92 -49.42 -40.94
N ASP A 77 2.78 -50.43 -41.79
CA ASP A 77 2.04 -51.68 -41.50
C ASP A 77 2.75 -52.55 -40.45
N GLN A 78 4.08 -52.47 -40.36
CA GLN A 78 4.84 -53.24 -39.37
C GLN A 78 4.66 -52.73 -37.94
N SER A 79 4.17 -51.51 -37.70
CA SER A 79 4.07 -50.93 -36.35
C SER A 79 2.98 -49.83 -36.18
N PRO A 80 1.70 -50.10 -36.49
CA PRO A 80 0.63 -49.11 -36.37
C PRO A 80 0.42 -48.61 -34.93
N GLU A 81 0.52 -49.47 -33.93
CA GLU A 81 0.40 -49.10 -32.51
C GLU A 81 1.59 -48.24 -32.02
N ALA A 82 2.81 -48.51 -32.53
CA ALA A 82 3.98 -47.69 -32.18
C ALA A 82 3.90 -46.29 -32.81
N LEU A 83 3.41 -46.19 -34.07
CA LEU A 83 3.16 -44.90 -34.68
C LEU A 83 2.03 -44.14 -33.97
N ASN A 84 1.00 -44.86 -33.50
CA ASN A 84 -0.07 -44.27 -32.70
C ASN A 84 0.46 -43.67 -31.40
N THR A 85 1.24 -44.44 -30.63
CA THR A 85 1.86 -43.96 -29.39
C THR A 85 2.83 -42.80 -29.62
N LEU A 86 3.64 -42.83 -30.67
CA LEU A 86 4.51 -41.71 -31.04
C LEU A 86 3.72 -40.43 -31.36
N ARG A 87 2.60 -40.55 -32.07
CA ARG A 87 1.70 -39.44 -32.35
C ARG A 87 1.05 -38.89 -31.08
N GLU A 88 0.60 -39.77 -30.19
CA GLU A 88 0.04 -39.38 -28.89
C GLU A 88 1.08 -38.65 -28.03
N LEU A 89 2.33 -39.12 -28.00
CA LEU A 89 3.43 -38.46 -27.30
C LEU A 89 3.80 -37.11 -27.92
N ALA A 90 3.90 -37.03 -29.25
CA ALA A 90 4.17 -35.78 -29.96
C ALA A 90 3.08 -34.73 -29.66
N ASN A 91 1.80 -35.16 -29.68
CA ASN A 91 0.68 -34.30 -29.31
C ASN A 91 0.71 -33.91 -27.82
N ALA A 92 1.04 -34.83 -26.91
CA ALA A 92 1.15 -34.55 -25.48
C ALA A 92 2.27 -33.53 -25.17
N LEU A 93 3.34 -33.50 -25.97
CA LEU A 93 4.42 -32.52 -25.90
C LEU A 93 4.14 -31.24 -26.72
N GLY A 94 2.94 -31.11 -27.29
CA GLY A 94 2.52 -29.93 -28.06
C GLY A 94 3.19 -29.79 -29.43
N ASN A 95 3.71 -30.89 -29.99
CA ASN A 95 4.50 -30.90 -31.22
C ASN A 95 5.69 -29.93 -31.18
N ASP A 96 6.29 -29.69 -30.00
CA ASP A 96 7.43 -28.80 -29.81
C ASP A 96 8.76 -29.56 -30.06
N PRO A 97 9.47 -29.34 -31.18
CA PRO A 97 10.75 -29.99 -31.45
C PRO A 97 11.86 -29.54 -30.49
N SER A 98 11.65 -28.45 -29.76
CA SER A 98 12.58 -27.85 -28.79
C SER A 98 12.04 -27.90 -27.37
N PHE A 99 11.13 -28.85 -27.06
CA PHE A 99 10.45 -28.95 -25.75
C PHE A 99 11.40 -28.81 -24.55
N ALA A 100 12.56 -29.47 -24.59
CA ALA A 100 13.57 -29.38 -23.53
C ALA A 100 14.08 -27.93 -23.34
N THR A 101 14.36 -27.22 -24.43
CA THR A 101 14.79 -25.82 -24.41
C THR A 101 13.66 -24.91 -23.93
N THR A 102 12.44 -25.12 -24.40
CA THR A 102 11.25 -24.37 -23.97
C THR A 102 11.05 -24.50 -22.46
N MET A 103 11.10 -25.72 -21.93
CA MET A 103 10.97 -25.97 -20.51
C MET A 103 12.15 -25.40 -19.71
N THR A 104 13.38 -25.52 -20.22
CA THR A 104 14.56 -24.92 -19.57
C THR A 104 14.43 -23.40 -19.48
N ASN A 105 13.97 -22.75 -20.54
CA ASN A 105 13.74 -21.30 -20.57
C ASN A 105 12.62 -20.87 -19.63
N ALA A 106 11.52 -21.62 -19.57
CA ALA A 106 10.42 -21.36 -18.63
C ALA A 106 10.87 -21.50 -17.17
N LEU A 107 11.75 -22.47 -16.88
CA LEU A 107 12.30 -22.67 -15.54
C LEU A 107 13.30 -21.57 -15.17
N ALA A 108 14.10 -21.11 -16.14
CA ALA A 108 15.04 -20.01 -15.96
C ALA A 108 14.37 -18.67 -15.63
N GLN A 109 13.05 -18.52 -15.88
CA GLN A 109 12.27 -17.35 -15.48
C GLN A 109 11.83 -17.37 -14.01
N LYS A 110 11.97 -18.52 -13.31
CA LYS A 110 11.64 -18.61 -11.89
C LYS A 110 12.76 -17.99 -11.06
N ALA A 111 12.41 -17.38 -9.93
CA ALA A 111 13.40 -16.87 -8.98
C ALA A 111 14.09 -18.05 -8.25
N PRO A 112 15.40 -17.96 -7.96
CA PRO A 112 16.11 -18.94 -7.12
C PRO A 112 15.45 -19.07 -5.74
N ILE A 113 15.50 -20.27 -5.15
CA ILE A 113 14.97 -20.48 -3.80
C ILE A 113 15.89 -19.85 -2.74
N GLU A 114 17.20 -20.01 -2.91
CA GLU A 114 18.21 -19.43 -2.04
C GLU A 114 18.67 -18.09 -2.60
N SER A 115 18.54 -17.03 -1.79
CA SER A 115 19.00 -15.67 -2.11
C SER A 115 18.56 -15.15 -3.50
N PRO A 116 17.25 -15.13 -3.81
CA PRO A 116 16.78 -14.61 -5.08
C PRO A 116 17.14 -13.14 -5.29
N VAL A 117 17.55 -12.80 -6.51
CA VAL A 117 17.56 -11.41 -6.99
C VAL A 117 16.27 -11.20 -7.79
N PHE A 118 15.34 -10.42 -7.24
CA PHE A 118 14.09 -10.11 -7.94
C PHE A 118 14.32 -9.06 -9.04
N THR A 119 13.71 -9.27 -10.21
CA THR A 119 13.72 -8.32 -11.33
C THR A 119 12.32 -7.73 -11.55
N GLY A 120 12.22 -6.57 -12.20
CA GLY A 120 10.94 -5.88 -12.44
C GLY A 120 10.37 -5.20 -11.18
N VAL A 121 9.06 -5.28 -10.97
CA VAL A 121 8.34 -4.67 -9.84
C VAL A 121 7.70 -5.78 -8.98
N PRO A 122 8.49 -6.47 -8.13
CA PRO A 122 7.96 -7.56 -7.29
C PRO A 122 6.87 -7.04 -6.36
N LYS A 123 5.75 -7.77 -6.31
CA LYS A 123 4.61 -7.45 -5.43
C LYS A 123 4.61 -8.43 -4.26
N GLY A 124 4.26 -7.93 -3.08
CA GLY A 124 4.06 -8.73 -1.87
C GLY A 124 2.78 -8.33 -1.16
N THR A 125 2.33 -9.14 -0.22
CA THR A 125 1.24 -8.78 0.68
C THR A 125 1.77 -7.81 1.74
N THR A 126 1.10 -6.68 1.94
CA THR A 126 1.47 -5.77 3.02
C THR A 126 1.01 -6.35 4.34
N ALA A 127 1.97 -6.71 5.21
CA ALA A 127 1.69 -7.20 6.54
C ALA A 127 0.93 -6.18 7.40
N ALA A 128 0.29 -6.68 8.47
CA ALA A 128 -0.31 -5.84 9.50
C ALA A 128 0.78 -4.97 10.17
N GLN A 129 0.37 -3.83 10.74
CA GLN A 129 1.29 -3.00 11.51
C GLN A 129 1.86 -3.80 12.69
N PHE A 130 3.13 -3.56 13.01
CA PHE A 130 3.87 -4.25 14.09
C PHE A 130 4.14 -5.76 13.86
N ASP A 131 3.91 -6.30 12.65
CA ASP A 131 4.39 -7.65 12.30
C ASP A 131 5.93 -7.69 12.41
N SER A 132 6.44 -8.54 13.32
CA SER A 132 7.87 -8.74 13.59
C SER A 132 8.38 -10.10 13.09
N SER A 133 7.66 -10.73 12.17
CA SER A 133 8.09 -11.99 11.57
C SER A 133 9.23 -11.78 10.57
N THR A 134 9.78 -12.89 10.07
CA THR A 134 10.85 -12.89 9.06
C THR A 134 10.36 -12.67 7.63
N ARG A 135 9.13 -12.18 7.45
CA ARG A 135 8.56 -11.87 6.12
C ARG A 135 9.28 -10.70 5.46
N LEU A 136 9.38 -10.72 4.14
CA LEU A 136 9.87 -9.59 3.37
C LEU A 136 8.93 -8.38 3.53
N ALA A 137 9.49 -7.21 3.85
CA ALA A 137 8.74 -5.97 4.01
C ALA A 137 8.37 -5.38 2.63
N THR A 138 7.11 -4.99 2.47
CA THR A 138 6.66 -4.16 1.33
C THR A 138 7.01 -2.69 1.57
N THR A 139 7.12 -1.89 0.51
CA THR A 139 7.34 -0.43 0.63
C THR A 139 6.24 0.25 1.44
N ALA A 140 4.98 -0.20 1.31
CA ALA A 140 3.88 0.30 2.12
C ALA A 140 4.04 -0.01 3.62
N PHE A 141 4.59 -1.18 3.98
CA PHE A 141 4.92 -1.50 5.37
C PHE A 141 6.03 -0.57 5.90
N VAL A 142 7.11 -0.39 5.12
CA VAL A 142 8.23 0.50 5.51
C VAL A 142 7.77 1.94 5.65
N GLN A 143 6.98 2.47 4.71
CA GLN A 143 6.45 3.84 4.76
C GLN A 143 5.68 4.12 6.06
N ARG A 144 4.92 3.11 6.54
CA ARG A 144 4.18 3.16 7.82
C ARG A 144 5.10 3.05 9.04
N SER A 145 6.24 2.38 8.92
CA SER A 145 7.17 2.13 10.03
C SER A 145 8.22 3.24 10.23
N LEU A 146 8.44 4.11 9.25
CA LEU A 146 9.42 5.22 9.31
C LEU A 146 8.98 6.42 10.17
N GLY A 147 8.11 6.22 11.17
CA GLY A 147 7.61 7.29 12.04
C GLY A 147 6.60 8.24 11.37
N ASN A 148 6.16 7.94 10.14
CA ASN A 148 5.03 8.64 9.52
C ASN A 148 3.71 8.18 10.13
N PHE A 149 2.73 9.07 10.21
CA PHE A 149 1.34 8.66 10.43
C PHE A 149 0.84 7.87 9.22
N GLN A 150 0.11 6.77 9.45
CA GLN A 150 -0.45 5.98 8.35
C GLN A 150 -1.51 6.75 7.55
N ALA A 151 -2.18 7.73 8.17
CA ALA A 151 -3.07 8.70 7.54
C ALA A 151 -3.33 9.88 8.49
N ILE A 152 -3.92 10.96 7.95
CA ILE A 152 -4.52 12.05 8.71
C ILE A 152 -6.02 12.05 8.46
N ALA A 153 -6.84 12.08 9.50
CA ALA A 153 -8.30 12.09 9.42
C ALA A 153 -8.89 13.32 10.12
N SER A 154 -9.95 13.89 9.56
CA SER A 154 -10.71 14.98 10.19
C SER A 154 -11.97 14.43 10.84
N VAL A 155 -12.21 14.82 12.10
CA VAL A 155 -13.39 14.43 12.88
C VAL A 155 -14.20 15.68 13.17
N SER A 156 -15.50 15.64 12.88
CA SER A 156 -16.46 16.74 13.11
C SER A 156 -17.79 16.24 13.70
N SER A 157 -17.83 14.98 14.12
CA SER A 157 -18.97 14.32 14.78
C SER A 157 -18.45 13.21 15.70
N ALA A 158 -19.36 12.52 16.40
CA ALA A 158 -18.99 11.39 17.24
C ALA A 158 -18.45 10.22 16.39
N VAL A 159 -17.24 9.73 16.72
CA VAL A 159 -16.58 8.62 16.04
C VAL A 159 -16.03 7.63 17.06
N MET A 160 -16.28 6.34 16.83
CA MET A 160 -15.64 5.24 17.54
C MET A 160 -14.52 4.66 16.67
N LEU A 161 -13.30 4.68 17.19
CA LEU A 161 -12.11 4.18 16.50
C LEU A 161 -12.02 2.66 16.55
N THR A 162 -11.23 2.11 15.64
CA THR A 162 -10.95 0.68 15.51
C THR A 162 -9.45 0.40 15.57
N ALA A 163 -9.05 -0.87 15.66
CA ALA A 163 -7.64 -1.25 15.59
C ALA A 163 -6.95 -0.81 14.28
N ALA A 164 -7.71 -0.65 13.19
CA ALA A 164 -7.20 -0.17 11.91
C ALA A 164 -6.83 1.31 11.91
N ASP A 165 -7.20 2.05 12.95
CA ASP A 165 -6.89 3.48 13.12
C ASP A 165 -5.56 3.73 13.84
N ALA A 166 -4.90 2.68 14.35
CA ALA A 166 -3.62 2.77 15.04
C ALA A 166 -2.54 3.44 14.17
N GLY A 167 -1.86 4.45 14.67
CA GLY A 167 -0.87 5.23 13.94
C GLY A 167 -1.42 6.32 13.03
N LYS A 168 -2.72 6.66 13.13
CA LYS A 168 -3.29 7.86 12.47
C LYS A 168 -3.11 9.11 13.34
N ALA A 169 -3.12 10.27 12.68
CA ALA A 169 -3.36 11.55 13.32
C ALA A 169 -4.80 12.02 13.05
N PHE A 170 -5.44 12.60 14.06
CA PHE A 170 -6.82 13.06 14.00
C PHE A 170 -6.89 14.56 14.28
N THR A 171 -7.44 15.32 13.33
CA THR A 171 -7.81 16.71 13.55
C THR A 171 -9.26 16.77 14.02
N LEU A 172 -9.46 17.23 15.24
CA LEU A 172 -10.79 17.34 15.87
C LEU A 172 -11.32 18.75 15.63
N ASN A 173 -12.50 18.84 15.02
CA ASN A 173 -13.18 20.09 14.69
C ASN A 173 -14.45 20.24 15.53
N THR A 174 -15.22 21.30 15.29
CA THR A 174 -16.53 21.50 15.91
C THR A 174 -17.42 20.25 15.77
N GLY A 175 -17.97 19.77 16.90
CA GLY A 175 -18.81 18.58 16.95
C GLY A 175 -18.05 17.26 17.15
N ALA A 176 -16.73 17.26 17.12
CA ALA A 176 -15.93 16.06 17.33
C ALA A 176 -16.13 15.49 18.75
N SER A 177 -16.28 14.16 18.83
CA SER A 177 -16.17 13.38 20.06
C SER A 177 -15.59 12.02 19.69
N VAL A 178 -14.50 11.61 20.34
CA VAL A 178 -13.79 10.38 19.96
C VAL A 178 -13.92 9.34 21.05
N THR A 179 -14.20 8.10 20.66
CA THR A 179 -14.07 6.92 21.51
C THR A 179 -12.91 6.07 21.00
N LEU A 180 -11.92 5.79 21.85
CA LEU A 180 -10.80 4.88 21.56
C LEU A 180 -11.32 3.48 21.23
N PRO A 181 -10.57 2.64 20.50
CA PRO A 181 -10.95 1.24 20.35
C PRO A 181 -10.83 0.50 21.70
N LEU A 182 -11.39 -0.70 21.79
CA LEU A 182 -11.11 -1.61 22.92
C LEU A 182 -9.61 -1.82 23.03
N PHE A 183 -9.06 -1.67 24.23
CA PHE A 183 -7.63 -1.88 24.49
C PHE A 183 -7.17 -3.27 24.05
N SER A 184 -8.01 -4.30 24.27
CA SER A 184 -7.73 -5.68 23.85
C SER A 184 -7.70 -5.91 22.33
N SER A 185 -8.18 -4.94 21.54
CA SER A 185 -8.20 -5.04 20.07
C SER A 185 -6.91 -4.55 19.41
N VAL A 186 -6.03 -3.90 20.15
CA VAL A 186 -4.76 -3.34 19.64
C VAL A 186 -3.56 -3.99 20.32
N GLN A 187 -2.41 -3.94 19.65
CA GLN A 187 -1.14 -4.34 20.26
C GLN A 187 -0.56 -3.20 21.12
N GLN A 188 0.24 -3.57 22.13
CA GLN A 188 1.00 -2.58 22.90
C GLN A 188 1.92 -1.79 21.97
N GLY A 189 2.02 -0.49 22.18
CA GLY A 189 2.70 0.48 21.32
C GLY A 189 1.81 1.16 20.27
N ALA A 190 0.60 0.64 20.03
CA ALA A 190 -0.37 1.31 19.14
C ALA A 190 -0.67 2.73 19.65
N SER A 191 -0.40 3.73 18.81
CA SER A 191 -0.45 5.15 19.19
C SER A 191 -1.38 5.94 18.30
N PHE A 192 -2.06 6.94 18.86
CA PHE A 192 -3.04 7.78 18.18
C PHE A 192 -2.72 9.24 18.51
N LEU A 193 -2.47 10.07 17.49
CA LEU A 193 -2.29 11.50 17.69
C LEU A 193 -3.63 12.21 17.53
N PHE A 194 -3.95 13.09 18.46
CA PHE A 194 -5.12 13.96 18.41
C PHE A 194 -4.67 15.41 18.46
N ILE A 195 -5.24 16.22 17.56
CA ILE A 195 -5.00 17.67 17.47
C ILE A 195 -6.37 18.33 17.48
N ASN A 196 -6.69 19.06 18.55
CA ASN A 196 -7.96 19.76 18.66
C ASN A 196 -7.87 21.15 18.01
N ALA A 197 -8.50 21.30 16.85
CA ALA A 197 -8.67 22.58 16.16
C ALA A 197 -10.05 23.21 16.45
N GLY A 198 -10.97 22.48 17.09
CA GLY A 198 -12.30 22.94 17.44
C GLY A 198 -12.42 23.46 18.88
N PRO A 199 -13.67 23.63 19.38
CA PRO A 199 -13.95 23.87 20.79
C PRO A 199 -13.46 22.72 21.68
N THR A 200 -13.56 22.88 23.01
CA THR A 200 -13.22 21.82 23.97
C THR A 200 -13.92 20.50 23.65
N THR A 201 -13.14 19.42 23.54
CA THR A 201 -13.63 18.07 23.21
C THR A 201 -13.00 17.04 24.13
N THR A 202 -13.47 15.79 24.05
CA THR A 202 -13.00 14.68 24.86
C THR A 202 -12.67 13.45 24.02
N ILE A 203 -11.59 12.77 24.40
CA ILE A 203 -11.25 11.43 23.95
C ILE A 203 -11.65 10.47 25.06
N SER A 204 -12.66 9.64 24.80
CA SER A 204 -13.24 8.72 25.78
C SER A 204 -12.71 7.31 25.57
N ARG A 205 -12.63 6.53 26.66
CA ARG A 205 -12.38 5.09 26.58
C ARG A 205 -13.58 4.35 26.03
N GLN A 206 -13.38 3.09 25.60
CA GLN A 206 -14.47 2.17 25.31
C GLN A 206 -14.72 1.21 26.47
N GLY A 207 -15.99 0.86 26.73
CA GLY A 207 -16.35 -0.18 27.69
C GLY A 207 -15.87 0.12 29.12
N THR A 208 -15.10 -0.80 29.69
CA THR A 208 -14.51 -0.70 31.06
C THR A 208 -13.01 -0.41 31.05
N ASP A 209 -12.41 -0.15 29.88
CA ASP A 209 -10.99 0.19 29.78
C ASP A 209 -10.68 1.46 30.58
N LEU A 210 -9.43 1.65 30.97
CA LEU A 210 -8.98 2.83 31.73
C LEU A 210 -8.05 3.68 30.88
N ILE A 211 -8.03 4.99 31.15
CA ILE A 211 -7.02 5.91 30.61
C ILE A 211 -6.15 6.42 31.76
N PHE A 212 -4.85 6.28 31.60
CA PHE A 212 -3.82 6.87 32.44
C PHE A 212 -3.51 8.25 31.86
N GLY A 213 -3.85 9.30 32.60
CA GLY A 213 -3.73 10.66 32.07
C GLY A 213 -4.29 11.73 32.99
N PRO A 214 -4.28 12.99 32.53
CA PRO A 214 -4.80 14.13 33.30
C PRO A 214 -6.31 14.00 33.50
N SER A 215 -6.75 14.10 34.75
CA SER A 215 -8.18 14.09 35.11
C SER A 215 -8.67 15.47 35.49
N ALA A 216 -9.69 15.95 34.77
CA ALA A 216 -10.41 17.17 35.13
C ALA A 216 -11.11 17.04 36.50
N ALA A 217 -11.63 15.86 36.83
CA ALA A 217 -12.28 15.59 38.11
C ALA A 217 -11.31 15.64 39.31
N GLN A 218 -10.00 15.53 39.06
CA GLN A 218 -8.96 15.63 40.08
C GLN A 218 -8.04 16.83 39.85
N ASN A 219 -8.61 17.93 39.36
CA ASN A 219 -7.93 19.22 39.21
C ASN A 219 -6.60 19.10 38.43
N GLY A 220 -6.62 18.33 37.34
CA GLY A 220 -5.45 18.14 36.48
C GLY A 220 -4.38 17.18 37.04
N SER A 221 -4.69 16.30 38.00
CA SER A 221 -3.75 15.26 38.44
C SER A 221 -3.64 14.12 37.41
N LEU A 222 -2.47 13.48 37.36
CA LEU A 222 -2.33 12.17 36.72
C LEU A 222 -3.08 11.13 37.53
N VAL A 223 -3.97 10.40 36.87
CA VAL A 223 -4.71 9.30 37.48
C VAL A 223 -4.64 8.08 36.58
N SER A 224 -4.74 6.89 37.18
CA SER A 224 -4.79 5.62 36.46
C SER A 224 -6.20 5.17 36.09
N ASN A 225 -7.22 6.01 36.29
CA ASN A 225 -8.63 5.66 36.08
C ASN A 225 -9.45 6.77 35.40
N ALA A 226 -8.81 7.63 34.60
CA ALA A 226 -9.54 8.66 33.87
C ALA A 226 -10.51 8.00 32.88
N THR A 227 -11.74 8.51 32.81
CA THR A 227 -12.74 7.99 31.87
C THR A 227 -12.63 8.63 30.49
N ALA A 228 -12.04 9.83 30.43
CA ALA A 228 -11.80 10.59 29.23
C ALA A 228 -10.64 11.56 29.44
N VAL A 229 -10.01 11.97 28.34
CA VAL A 229 -9.03 13.06 28.29
C VAL A 229 -9.72 14.26 27.66
N THR A 230 -9.67 15.41 28.32
CA THR A 230 -10.21 16.67 27.79
C THR A 230 -9.12 17.41 27.02
N LEU A 231 -9.43 17.87 25.81
CA LEU A 231 -8.58 18.72 25.00
C LEU A 231 -9.26 20.08 24.82
N GLN A 232 -8.60 21.15 25.25
CA GLN A 232 -9.01 22.52 24.97
C GLN A 232 -8.72 22.88 23.50
N THR A 233 -9.23 24.01 23.03
CA THR A 233 -8.89 24.51 21.69
C THR A 233 -7.38 24.69 21.56
N GLY A 234 -6.78 24.07 20.55
CA GLY A 234 -5.34 24.11 20.30
C GLY A 234 -4.54 23.04 21.03
N ASP A 235 -5.16 22.25 21.91
CA ASP A 235 -4.47 21.14 22.56
C ASP A 235 -4.17 20.00 21.58
N TRP A 236 -3.10 19.28 21.86
CA TRP A 236 -2.77 18.04 21.19
C TRP A 236 -2.32 17.00 22.21
N CYS A 237 -2.56 15.73 21.91
CA CYS A 237 -2.01 14.65 22.71
C CYS A 237 -1.79 13.39 21.89
N VAL A 238 -0.86 12.55 22.35
CA VAL A 238 -0.69 11.18 21.87
C VAL A 238 -1.23 10.26 22.94
N VAL A 239 -2.12 9.36 22.53
CA VAL A 239 -2.61 8.27 23.38
C VAL A 239 -2.00 6.97 22.86
N THR A 240 -1.33 6.22 23.72
CA THR A 240 -0.63 4.98 23.38
C THR A 240 -1.18 3.82 24.22
N ALA A 241 -1.35 2.65 23.61
CA ALA A 241 -1.64 1.41 24.32
C ALA A 241 -0.36 0.89 25.00
N MET A 242 -0.32 0.86 26.33
CA MET A 242 0.80 0.31 27.12
C MET A 242 0.29 -0.82 28.02
N VAL A 243 0.21 -0.59 29.34
CA VAL A 243 -0.50 -1.48 30.29
C VAL A 243 -2.01 -1.17 30.36
N ALA A 244 -2.38 0.03 29.92
CA ALA A 244 -3.73 0.55 29.68
C ALA A 244 -3.61 1.61 28.55
N TRP A 245 -4.66 2.37 28.28
CA TRP A 245 -4.51 3.58 27.47
C TRP A 245 -3.73 4.62 28.26
N GLU A 246 -2.71 5.22 27.68
CA GLU A 246 -1.88 6.22 28.36
C GLU A 246 -1.71 7.47 27.49
N VAL A 247 -1.91 8.65 28.08
CA VAL A 247 -1.52 9.91 27.45
C VAL A 247 -0.02 10.06 27.62
N THR A 248 0.73 9.74 26.58
CA THR A 248 2.20 9.66 26.61
C THR A 248 2.88 10.96 26.22
N ALA A 249 2.17 11.83 25.49
CA ALA A 249 2.64 13.15 25.12
C ALA A 249 1.45 14.11 24.93
N GLY A 250 1.71 15.42 25.02
CA GLY A 250 0.71 16.44 24.70
C GLY A 250 0.68 17.63 25.66
N SER A 251 0.01 18.69 25.24
CA SER A 251 -0.21 19.88 26.08
C SER A 251 -1.01 19.61 27.36
N PRO A 252 -1.97 18.65 27.43
CA PRO A 252 -2.67 18.36 28.70
C PRO A 252 -1.76 17.85 29.82
N LEU A 253 -0.58 17.30 29.48
CA LEU A 253 0.41 16.86 30.47
C LEU A 253 1.22 18.02 31.05
N LEU A 254 1.25 19.18 30.39
CA LEU A 254 1.98 20.34 30.88
C LEU A 254 1.25 20.99 32.06
N THR A 255 -0.08 21.04 31.98
CA THR A 255 -0.95 21.67 32.97
C THR A 255 -1.20 20.81 34.21
N LEU A 256 -0.51 19.67 34.34
CA LEU A 256 -0.60 18.85 35.53
C LEU A 256 -0.24 19.70 36.74
N ASN A 257 -1.07 19.70 37.76
CA ASN A 257 -0.93 20.47 39.00
C ASN A 257 0.49 20.34 39.66
N ASN A 258 1.16 19.19 39.54
CA ASN A 258 2.56 19.04 39.99
C ASN A 258 3.63 19.18 38.89
N GLY A 259 3.23 19.48 37.66
CA GLY A 259 4.10 19.68 36.50
C GLY A 259 4.69 21.09 36.40
N ALA A 260 5.55 21.30 35.40
CA ALA A 260 6.24 22.56 35.16
C ALA A 260 5.31 23.74 34.78
N PHE A 261 4.11 23.46 34.25
CA PHE A 261 3.06 24.45 33.99
C PHE A 261 1.82 24.23 34.87
N GLY A 262 1.99 23.56 36.02
CA GLY A 262 0.88 23.23 36.90
C GLY A 262 0.13 24.48 37.37
N ALA A 263 -1.19 24.42 37.31
CA ALA A 263 -2.05 25.52 37.71
C ALA A 263 -3.30 25.01 38.44
N VAL A 264 -3.81 25.85 39.34
CA VAL A 264 -5.11 25.67 39.98
C VAL A 264 -5.87 26.99 39.83
N LEU A 265 -6.81 27.02 38.90
CA LEU A 265 -7.55 28.24 38.51
C LEU A 265 -8.81 28.44 39.35
N LEU A 266 -8.64 28.38 40.68
CA LEU A 266 -9.71 28.64 41.66
C LEU A 266 -9.58 30.07 42.23
N THR A 267 -10.57 30.45 43.05
CA THR A 267 -10.58 31.75 43.76
C THR A 267 -9.29 32.01 44.52
N ASN A 268 -8.75 31.00 45.19
CA ASN A 268 -7.39 30.98 45.71
C ASN A 268 -6.61 29.97 44.87
N GLY A 269 -5.65 30.45 44.10
CA GLY A 269 -5.08 29.69 42.99
C GLY A 269 -3.64 30.04 42.70
N TYR A 270 -3.06 29.28 41.77
CA TYR A 270 -1.71 29.53 41.29
C TYR A 270 -1.54 29.10 39.84
N GLN A 271 -0.49 29.62 39.22
CA GLN A 271 0.03 29.15 37.95
C GLN A 271 1.56 29.11 38.04
N LYS A 272 2.13 27.94 37.74
CA LYS A 272 3.56 27.77 37.51
C LYS A 272 3.88 28.11 36.06
N LEU A 273 5.01 28.75 35.86
CA LEU A 273 5.57 29.07 34.55
C LEU A 273 6.81 28.20 34.31
N PRO A 274 7.18 27.96 33.03
CA PRO A 274 8.29 27.06 32.68
C PRO A 274 9.65 27.53 33.18
N SER A 275 9.79 28.83 33.43
CA SER A 275 10.97 29.42 34.05
C SER A 275 11.14 29.05 35.52
N GLY A 276 10.18 28.34 36.12
CA GLY A 276 10.08 28.09 37.55
C GLY A 276 9.35 29.20 38.31
N LEU A 277 9.00 30.31 37.65
CA LEU A 277 8.26 31.41 38.28
C LEU A 277 6.84 30.94 38.62
N ILE A 278 6.36 31.25 39.81
CA ILE A 278 5.04 30.92 40.31
C ILE A 278 4.29 32.23 40.56
N ILE A 279 3.09 32.34 40.00
CA ILE A 279 2.14 33.41 40.31
C ILE A 279 1.04 32.78 41.15
N GLN A 280 0.78 33.33 42.32
CA GLN A 280 -0.28 32.91 43.23
C GLN A 280 -1.20 34.08 43.51
N TRP A 281 -2.49 33.81 43.66
CA TRP A 281 -3.49 34.83 43.93
C TRP A 281 -4.58 34.30 44.85
N GLY A 282 -5.33 35.23 45.42
CA GLY A 282 -6.47 34.85 46.21
C GLY A 282 -7.22 35.98 46.85
N THR A 283 -8.14 35.60 47.74
CA THR A 283 -8.87 36.51 48.60
C THR A 283 -9.04 35.90 49.99
N LEU A 284 -9.06 36.75 51.00
CA LEU A 284 -9.35 36.38 52.38
C LEU A 284 -10.36 37.37 52.96
N ALA A 285 -11.44 36.87 53.53
CA ALA A 285 -12.36 37.67 54.32
C ALA A 285 -11.70 38.04 55.66
N CYS A 286 -11.81 39.31 56.06
CA CYS A 286 -11.22 39.81 57.30
C CYS A 286 -12.16 40.80 58.00
N GLY A 287 -11.91 41.04 59.29
CA GLY A 287 -12.65 42.03 60.07
C GLY A 287 -12.28 43.48 59.73
N ALA A 288 -12.97 44.41 60.39
CA ALA A 288 -12.82 45.85 60.13
C ALA A 288 -11.40 46.40 60.39
N ALA A 289 -10.77 45.93 61.47
CA ALA A 289 -9.38 46.22 61.80
C ALA A 289 -8.73 44.90 62.20
N THR A 290 -7.86 44.36 61.34
CA THR A 290 -7.34 43.01 61.53
C THR A 290 -5.91 42.91 60.99
N SER A 291 -5.08 42.17 61.71
CA SER A 291 -3.80 41.65 61.21
C SER A 291 -3.88 40.14 61.11
N GLY A 292 -3.36 39.56 60.04
CA GLY A 292 -3.39 38.13 59.84
C GLY A 292 -2.37 37.62 58.83
N SER A 293 -2.36 36.32 58.62
CA SER A 293 -1.52 35.66 57.63
C SER A 293 -2.38 34.89 56.63
N ILE A 294 -2.03 34.99 55.36
CA ILE A 294 -2.60 34.26 54.24
C ILE A 294 -1.62 33.15 53.88
N THR A 295 -2.08 31.90 53.91
CA THR A 295 -1.31 30.76 53.42
C THR A 295 -1.45 30.66 51.91
N TYR A 296 -0.32 30.61 51.21
CA TYR A 296 -0.33 30.39 49.77
C TYR A 296 -0.87 29.00 49.41
N PRO A 297 -1.58 28.85 48.27
CA PRO A 297 -2.00 27.55 47.75
C PRO A 297 -0.88 26.52 47.67
N ILE A 298 0.32 26.97 47.30
CA ILE A 298 1.56 26.17 47.36
C ILE A 298 2.71 26.99 47.94
N ALA A 299 3.67 26.31 48.56
CA ALA A 299 4.91 26.98 48.98
C ALA A 299 5.74 27.38 47.75
N PHE A 300 6.29 28.59 47.77
CA PHE A 300 7.40 28.96 46.89
C PHE A 300 8.62 28.07 47.20
N THR A 301 9.30 27.59 46.16
CA THR A 301 10.47 26.70 46.31
C THR A 301 11.64 27.39 47.01
N THR A 302 11.85 28.67 46.74
CA THR A 302 12.91 29.52 47.29
C THR A 302 12.37 30.71 48.07
N THR A 303 11.61 31.62 47.45
CA THR A 303 11.08 32.84 48.08
C THR A 303 9.96 33.48 47.25
N ALA A 304 9.06 34.21 47.92
CA ALA A 304 8.27 35.24 47.25
C ALA A 304 9.18 36.44 46.95
N LEU A 305 9.19 36.89 45.69
CA LEU A 305 9.94 38.05 45.21
C LEU A 305 9.12 39.33 45.31
N CYS A 306 7.83 39.22 45.02
CA CYS A 306 6.89 40.32 45.05
C CYS A 306 5.60 39.84 45.72
N MET A 307 5.07 40.67 46.60
CA MET A 307 3.79 40.48 47.25
C MET A 307 3.01 41.77 47.08
N GLN A 308 1.73 41.65 46.74
CA GLN A 308 0.81 42.77 46.67
C GLN A 308 -0.47 42.37 47.38
N ILE A 309 -1.04 43.34 48.08
CA ILE A 309 -2.35 43.22 48.70
C ILE A 309 -3.13 44.49 48.40
N CYS A 310 -4.42 44.32 48.14
CA CYS A 310 -5.35 45.42 48.05
C CYS A 310 -6.59 45.13 48.89
N SER A 311 -7.17 46.22 49.37
CA SER A 311 -8.49 46.25 49.95
C SER A 311 -9.54 45.83 48.92
N TYR A 312 -10.56 45.12 49.37
CA TYR A 312 -11.67 44.70 48.54
C TYR A 312 -12.98 44.67 49.35
N ASN A 313 -13.84 45.65 49.08
CA ASN A 313 -15.18 45.74 49.66
C ASN A 313 -16.23 45.84 48.56
N ASP A 314 -17.01 44.78 48.41
CA ASP A 314 -18.07 44.67 47.39
C ASP A 314 -19.33 45.49 47.70
N SER A 315 -19.42 46.09 48.88
CA SER A 315 -20.70 46.58 49.37
C SER A 315 -20.76 48.08 49.64
N HIS A 316 -19.63 48.81 49.78
CA HIS A 316 -19.68 50.20 50.27
C HIS A 316 -18.53 51.10 49.77
N GLY A 317 -18.86 52.34 49.39
CA GLY A 317 -17.93 53.38 48.90
C GLY A 317 -17.14 54.11 50.01
N THR A 318 -16.62 53.38 50.99
CA THR A 318 -15.85 53.93 52.11
C THR A 318 -14.34 53.76 51.93
N ASN A 319 -13.53 54.56 52.64
CA ASN A 319 -12.07 54.42 52.66
C ASN A 319 -11.64 53.08 53.27
N GLU A 320 -10.83 52.32 52.54
CA GLU A 320 -10.28 51.04 52.96
C GLU A 320 -8.79 50.97 52.62
N ILE A 321 -7.98 50.48 53.55
CA ILE A 321 -6.54 50.29 53.33
C ILE A 321 -6.12 48.89 53.75
N ALA A 322 -5.33 48.25 52.88
CA ALA A 322 -4.62 47.02 53.18
C ALA A 322 -3.12 47.26 52.98
N TRP A 323 -2.30 46.68 53.84
CA TRP A 323 -0.86 46.80 53.78
C TRP A 323 -0.19 45.49 54.15
N LEU A 324 1.02 45.30 53.64
CA LEU A 324 1.85 44.15 53.98
C LEU A 324 2.58 44.40 55.29
N THR A 325 2.73 43.34 56.09
CA THR A 325 3.58 43.33 57.28
C THR A 325 4.64 42.24 57.15
N THR A 326 5.65 42.24 58.02
CA THR A 326 6.73 41.26 57.95
C THR A 326 6.20 39.84 58.13
N SER A 327 6.50 38.98 57.15
CA SER A 327 6.18 37.55 57.22
C SER A 327 7.36 36.77 57.77
N ALA A 328 7.12 35.97 58.81
CA ALA A 328 8.12 35.05 59.35
C ALA A 328 8.41 33.86 58.41
N SER A 329 7.54 33.61 57.43
CA SER A 329 7.68 32.52 56.46
C SER A 329 7.27 32.98 55.05
N ILE A 330 8.12 33.79 54.42
CA ILE A 330 7.89 34.40 53.10
C ILE A 330 7.65 33.39 51.97
N LYS A 331 8.00 32.11 52.20
CA LYS A 331 7.78 31.02 51.25
C LYS A 331 6.36 30.49 51.25
N THR A 332 5.67 30.55 52.39
CA THR A 332 4.39 29.85 52.61
C THR A 332 3.27 30.81 52.97
N THR A 333 3.61 32.01 53.46
CA THR A 333 2.64 32.94 53.99
C THR A 333 2.96 34.39 53.65
N LEU A 334 1.89 35.15 53.42
CA LEU A 334 1.87 36.61 53.35
C LEU A 334 1.21 37.14 54.61
N THR A 335 1.87 38.02 55.36
CA THR A 335 1.26 38.68 56.53
C THR A 335 0.79 40.07 56.13
N PHE A 336 -0.37 40.46 56.63
CA PHE A 336 -1.00 41.72 56.28
C PHE A 336 -1.67 42.39 57.48
N GLY A 337 -1.93 43.68 57.33
CA GLY A 337 -2.92 44.42 58.10
C GLY A 337 -3.97 45.01 57.16
N ALA A 338 -5.19 45.11 57.64
CA ALA A 338 -6.29 45.78 56.97
C ALA A 338 -7.06 46.65 57.97
N ALA A 339 -7.46 47.83 57.52
CA ALA A 339 -8.32 48.73 58.26
C ALA A 339 -9.38 49.33 57.34
N ASN A 340 -10.62 49.30 57.79
CA ASN A 340 -11.75 49.91 57.13
C ASN A 340 -12.65 50.58 58.19
N THR A 341 -13.71 51.24 57.74
CA THR A 341 -14.70 51.87 58.63
C THR A 341 -15.93 50.98 58.89
N ASN A 342 -15.96 49.73 58.39
CA ASN A 342 -17.12 48.83 58.35
C ASN A 342 -16.84 47.42 58.91
N SER A 343 -17.79 46.79 59.60
CA SER A 343 -17.55 45.50 60.29
C SER A 343 -17.09 44.31 59.42
N ALA A 344 -17.35 44.31 58.12
CA ALA A 344 -16.94 43.25 57.18
C ALA A 344 -16.06 43.81 56.05
N SER A 345 -14.90 43.18 55.82
CA SER A 345 -14.00 43.49 54.69
C SER A 345 -13.44 42.21 54.06
N SER A 346 -12.80 42.35 52.91
CA SER A 346 -11.95 41.31 52.35
C SER A 346 -10.69 41.94 51.77
N VAL A 347 -9.64 41.15 51.68
CA VAL A 347 -8.43 41.52 50.95
C VAL A 347 -8.28 40.63 49.74
N ARG A 348 -7.71 41.18 48.67
CA ARG A 348 -7.22 40.43 47.52
C ARG A 348 -5.71 40.53 47.50
N TRP A 349 -5.07 39.44 47.08
CA TRP A 349 -3.63 39.36 47.11
C TRP A 349 -3.09 38.68 45.86
N MET A 350 -1.86 39.04 45.52
CA MET A 350 -1.05 38.38 44.52
C MET A 350 0.38 38.25 45.04
N ALA A 351 0.98 37.10 44.83
CA ALA A 351 2.38 36.85 45.14
C ALA A 351 3.08 36.21 43.94
N ILE A 352 4.31 36.64 43.68
CA ILE A 352 5.16 36.14 42.60
C ILE A 352 6.47 35.70 43.21
N GLY A 353 6.95 34.52 42.85
CA GLY A 353 8.18 33.95 43.40
C GLY A 353 8.63 32.69 42.67
N TYR A 354 9.64 32.01 43.20
CA TYR A 354 10.07 30.69 42.72
C TYR A 354 9.84 29.67 43.81
#